data_AF-A0A4P9XT29-F1
#
_entry.id   AF-A0A4P9XT29-F1
#
_cell.length_a   1.000
_cell.length_b   1.000
_cell.length_c   1.000
_cell.angle_alpha   90.00
_cell.angle_beta   90.00
_cell.angle_gamma   90.00
#
_symmetry.space_group_name_H-M   'P 1'
#
loop_
_entity.id
_entity.type
_entity.pdbx_description
1 polymer ?
#
loop_
_entity_poly.entity_id
_entity_poly.type
_entity_poly.pdbx_seq_one_letter_code
_entity_poly.pdbx_strand_id
1 'polypeptide(L)'
;MPDSHLWSWSVSELYGVVIGMFRRLGIFPDTMPVAEGCLVAFLDDVRAGYLDNPYHSFAHGVDVASVVYNFLHMPYTMAWLTPLDRVSMMIAALCHDIGHPGLNNVYQVNARTELAQRYENISVLERYSCDLAKELLEKHDLLRWIPQSFAELETRMCETIVYTDMKFHFELLEQLHQLHGCSITAAPTDPLPSRQRSILCSILLHAADISNTARPWAVSKWWSESINAEFRHQSIREREEGLPLSPGLDRPDEEQLAGNIDFAELVRPFYVGLAELIPEMRPFLQNLDSN
;
A
#
# COMPACT_ATOMS: atom_id res chain seq x y z
N MET A 1 14.65 -9.68 2.46
CA MET A 1 13.67 -8.59 2.67
C MET A 1 14.40 -7.28 2.60
N PRO A 2 13.74 -6.17 2.25
CA PRO A 2 14.40 -4.89 2.38
C PRO A 2 14.64 -4.66 3.87
N ASP A 3 15.89 -4.76 4.31
CA ASP A 3 16.36 -4.26 5.62
C ASP A 3 16.61 -2.74 5.55
N SER A 4 16.05 -2.08 4.53
CA SER A 4 16.37 -0.70 4.21
C SER A 4 15.56 0.26 5.07
N HIS A 5 16.30 1.09 5.80
CA HIS A 5 15.81 2.25 6.54
C HIS A 5 15.46 3.41 5.58
N LEU A 6 14.53 3.19 4.65
CA LEU A 6 14.22 4.12 3.55
C LEU A 6 13.81 5.51 4.05
N TRP A 7 13.17 5.60 5.22
CA TRP A 7 12.84 6.87 5.88
C TRP A 7 14.04 7.79 6.17
N SER A 8 15.25 7.24 6.20
CA SER A 8 16.49 8.02 6.42
C SER A 8 17.16 8.51 5.14
N TRP A 9 16.65 8.09 3.98
CA TRP A 9 17.26 8.41 2.69
C TRP A 9 16.82 9.77 2.19
N SER A 10 17.69 10.43 1.44
CA SER A 10 17.36 11.67 0.74
C SER A 10 16.33 11.42 -0.37
N VAL A 11 15.61 12.47 -0.76
CA VAL A 11 14.63 12.41 -1.86
C VAL A 11 15.26 11.86 -3.14
N SER A 12 16.50 12.26 -3.45
CA SER A 12 17.21 11.77 -4.64
C SER A 12 17.53 10.27 -4.57
N GLU A 13 17.86 9.74 -3.40
CA GLU A 13 18.06 8.30 -3.19
C GLU A 13 16.75 7.52 -3.31
N LEU A 14 15.66 8.07 -2.76
CA LEU A 14 14.31 7.52 -2.90
C LEU A 14 13.87 7.47 -4.38
N TYR A 15 14.14 8.54 -5.14
CA TYR A 15 13.86 8.53 -6.59
C TYR A 15 14.70 7.49 -7.31
N GLY A 16 16.00 7.43 -7.00
CA GLY A 16 16.92 6.45 -7.59
C GLY A 16 16.46 5.01 -7.37
N VAL A 17 16.01 4.68 -6.16
CA VAL A 17 15.53 3.32 -5.85
C VAL A 17 14.23 3.01 -6.57
N VAL A 18 13.25 3.92 -6.61
CA VAL A 18 11.98 3.72 -7.32
C VAL A 18 12.22 3.53 -8.82
N ILE A 19 13.05 4.37 -9.45
CA ILE A 19 13.40 4.21 -10.87
C ILE A 19 14.11 2.86 -11.11
N GLY A 20 15.00 2.46 -10.19
CA GLY A 20 15.65 1.16 -10.22
C GLY A 20 14.66 -0.02 -10.17
N MET A 21 13.62 0.09 -9.32
CA MET A 21 12.55 -0.91 -9.23
C MET A 21 11.77 -1.02 -10.54
N PHE A 22 11.36 0.10 -11.13
CA PHE A 22 10.64 0.15 -12.41
C PHE A 22 11.47 -0.48 -13.54
N ARG A 23 12.79 -0.23 -13.56
CA ARG A 23 13.71 -0.84 -14.52
C ARG A 23 13.83 -2.35 -14.36
N ARG A 24 14.04 -2.82 -13.12
CA ARG A 24 14.23 -4.25 -12.86
C ARG A 24 12.97 -5.08 -13.07
N LEU A 25 11.78 -4.48 -12.93
CA LEU A 25 10.50 -5.12 -13.26
C LEU A 25 10.20 -5.17 -14.77
N GLY A 26 11.02 -4.55 -15.63
CA GLY A 26 10.70 -4.41 -17.06
C GLY A 26 9.53 -3.47 -17.32
N ILE A 27 9.18 -2.61 -16.36
CA ILE A 27 8.17 -1.56 -16.57
C ILE A 27 8.77 -0.49 -17.49
N PHE A 28 9.98 -0.04 -17.19
CA PHE A 28 10.71 0.92 -18.02
C PHE A 28 12.02 0.28 -18.52
N PRO A 29 12.30 0.19 -19.84
CA PRO A 29 11.57 0.81 -20.95
C PRO A 29 10.50 -0.09 -21.60
N ASP A 30 10.31 -1.34 -21.16
CA ASP A 30 9.61 -2.33 -22.00
C ASP A 30 8.09 -2.13 -22.02
N THR A 31 7.43 -2.10 -20.86
CA THR A 31 5.96 -2.03 -20.77
C THR A 31 5.44 -0.60 -20.90
N MET A 32 6.18 0.35 -20.34
CA MET A 32 5.89 1.78 -20.30
C MET A 32 7.14 2.54 -20.79
N PRO A 33 7.32 2.70 -22.12
CA PRO A 33 8.47 3.38 -22.73
C PRO A 33 8.38 4.92 -22.58
N VAL A 34 8.23 5.40 -21.34
CA VAL A 34 8.26 6.83 -21.00
C VAL A 34 9.69 7.29 -20.79
N ALA A 35 10.05 8.52 -21.17
CA ALA A 35 11.40 9.02 -20.86
C ALA A 35 11.61 9.03 -19.33
N GLU A 36 12.83 8.75 -18.86
CA GLU A 36 13.15 8.77 -17.42
C GLU A 36 12.79 10.10 -16.76
N GLY A 37 12.97 11.22 -17.49
CA GLY A 37 12.54 12.54 -17.01
C GLY A 37 11.03 12.67 -16.77
N CYS A 38 10.18 11.94 -17.50
CA CYS A 38 8.74 11.89 -17.23
C CYS A 38 8.46 11.15 -15.93
N LEU A 39 9.16 10.03 -15.67
CA LEU A 39 9.01 9.29 -14.41
C LEU A 39 9.50 10.14 -13.22
N VAL A 40 10.61 10.87 -13.36
CA VAL A 40 11.10 11.80 -12.33
C VAL A 40 10.08 12.91 -12.06
N ALA A 41 9.51 13.51 -13.11
CA ALA A 41 8.49 14.55 -12.96
C ALA A 41 7.22 14.02 -12.26
N PHE A 42 6.79 12.81 -12.62
CA PHE A 42 5.70 12.12 -11.93
C PHE A 42 6.01 11.89 -10.44
N LEU A 43 7.21 11.41 -10.11
CA LEU A 43 7.62 11.19 -8.72
C LEU A 43 7.72 12.50 -7.91
N ASP A 44 8.02 13.62 -8.55
CA ASP A 44 8.00 14.92 -7.88
C ASP A 44 6.59 15.36 -7.49
N ASP A 45 5.62 15.17 -8.38
CA ASP A 45 4.22 15.46 -8.05
C ASP A 45 3.61 14.45 -7.06
N VAL A 46 3.95 13.15 -7.16
CA VAL A 46 3.54 12.15 -6.17
C VAL A 46 4.07 12.55 -4.79
N ARG A 47 5.36 12.90 -4.68
CA ARG A 47 5.97 13.38 -3.44
C ARG A 47 5.26 14.64 -2.92
N ALA A 48 4.96 15.59 -3.79
CA ALA A 48 4.23 16.81 -3.41
C ALA A 48 2.80 16.52 -2.93
N GLY A 49 2.21 15.41 -3.34
CA GLY A 49 0.91 14.93 -2.85
C GLY A 49 0.94 14.33 -1.44
N TYR A 50 2.10 13.86 -0.95
CA TYR A 50 2.24 13.41 0.44
C TYR A 50 2.45 14.60 1.37
N LEU A 51 1.65 14.65 2.43
CA LEU A 51 1.76 15.66 3.47
C LEU A 51 2.84 15.28 4.50
N ASP A 52 3.27 16.26 5.30
CA ASP A 52 4.29 16.08 6.33
C ASP A 52 3.71 15.41 7.58
N ASN A 53 3.39 14.12 7.43
CA ASN A 53 2.88 13.28 8.51
C ASN A 53 3.98 12.36 9.07
N PRO A 54 3.91 11.97 10.35
CA PRO A 54 4.86 11.03 10.93
C PRO A 54 4.88 9.65 10.25
N TYR A 55 3.72 9.10 9.88
CA TYR A 55 3.60 7.79 9.24
C TYR A 55 3.24 7.91 7.76
N HIS A 56 2.03 8.42 7.44
CA HIS A 56 1.50 8.47 6.07
C HIS A 56 2.20 9.57 5.24
N SER A 57 3.46 9.29 4.88
CA SER A 57 4.44 10.19 4.31
C SER A 57 4.96 9.64 2.98
N PHE A 58 5.70 10.45 2.21
CA PHE A 58 6.33 9.95 0.98
C PHE A 58 7.27 8.76 1.24
N ALA A 59 7.93 8.73 2.41
CA ALA A 59 8.76 7.60 2.80
C ALA A 59 7.94 6.31 2.96
N HIS A 60 6.71 6.39 3.50
CA HIS A 60 5.79 5.25 3.59
C HIS A 60 5.36 4.78 2.20
N GLY A 61 4.94 5.70 1.32
CA GLY A 61 4.60 5.35 -0.06
C GLY A 61 5.74 4.65 -0.82
N VAL A 62 6.99 5.10 -0.64
CA VAL A 62 8.17 4.43 -1.22
C VAL A 62 8.49 3.10 -0.53
N ASP A 63 8.27 3.00 0.78
CA ASP A 63 8.46 1.76 1.54
C ASP A 63 7.49 0.67 1.08
N VAL A 64 6.19 0.99 0.96
CA VAL A 64 5.16 0.09 0.42
C VAL A 64 5.48 -0.31 -1.01
N ALA A 65 5.88 0.64 -1.87
CA ALA A 65 6.32 0.33 -3.23
C ALA A 65 7.53 -0.61 -3.26
N SER A 66 8.46 -0.50 -2.31
CA SER A 66 9.59 -1.41 -2.17
C SER A 66 9.17 -2.83 -1.78
N VAL A 67 8.16 -2.96 -0.90
CA VAL A 67 7.63 -4.26 -0.49
C VAL A 67 6.85 -4.90 -1.64
N VAL A 68 6.00 -4.14 -2.34
CA VAL A 68 5.33 -4.57 -3.57
C VAL A 68 6.35 -5.01 -4.61
N TYR A 69 7.42 -4.25 -4.85
CA TYR A 69 8.50 -4.65 -5.75
C TYR A 69 9.09 -6.03 -5.40
N ASN A 70 9.30 -6.31 -4.11
CA ASN A 70 9.79 -7.62 -3.66
C ASN A 70 8.74 -8.72 -3.90
N PHE A 71 7.47 -8.44 -3.61
CA PHE A 71 6.38 -9.37 -3.87
C PHE A 71 6.28 -9.70 -5.36
N LEU A 72 6.38 -8.72 -6.25
CA LEU A 72 6.32 -8.91 -7.70
C LEU A 72 7.51 -9.67 -8.30
N HIS A 73 8.62 -9.78 -7.55
CA HIS A 73 9.80 -10.56 -7.95
C HIS A 73 9.75 -12.03 -7.49
N MET A 74 8.75 -12.43 -6.71
CA MET A 74 8.61 -13.83 -6.31
C MET A 74 8.20 -14.69 -7.52
N PRO A 75 8.74 -15.91 -7.68
CA PRO A 75 8.44 -16.78 -8.81
C PRO A 75 6.94 -16.94 -9.15
N TYR A 76 6.10 -17.12 -8.12
CA TYR A 76 4.66 -17.30 -8.32
C TYR A 76 3.96 -16.03 -8.82
N THR A 77 4.14 -14.90 -8.15
CA THR A 77 3.54 -13.62 -8.54
C THR A 77 4.08 -13.12 -9.89
N MET A 78 5.36 -13.36 -10.16
CA MET A 78 5.97 -13.07 -11.46
C MET A 78 5.31 -13.88 -12.58
N ALA A 79 4.94 -15.14 -12.35
CA ALA A 79 4.22 -15.93 -13.34
C ALA A 79 2.73 -15.53 -13.44
N TRP A 80 2.08 -15.29 -12.30
CA TRP A 80 0.63 -15.09 -12.22
C TRP A 80 0.16 -13.70 -12.65
N LEU A 81 1.00 -12.69 -12.52
CA LEU A 81 0.68 -11.30 -12.85
C LEU A 81 1.27 -10.89 -14.20
N THR A 82 0.47 -10.20 -15.01
CA THR A 82 0.90 -9.68 -16.31
C THR A 82 1.80 -8.45 -16.14
N PRO A 83 2.56 -8.04 -17.17
CA PRO A 83 3.31 -6.79 -17.12
C PRO A 83 2.45 -5.57 -16.78
N LEU A 84 1.21 -5.51 -17.27
CA LEU A 84 0.27 -4.42 -16.95
C LEU A 84 -0.15 -4.41 -15.48
N ASP A 85 -0.36 -5.59 -14.88
CA ASP A 85 -0.64 -5.70 -13.45
C ASP A 85 0.52 -5.14 -12.62
N ARG A 86 1.77 -5.40 -13.03
CA ARG A 86 2.97 -4.88 -12.34
C ARG A 86 3.09 -3.36 -12.45
N VAL A 87 2.77 -2.79 -13.62
CA VAL A 87 2.67 -1.33 -13.79
C VAL A 87 1.63 -0.76 -12.83
N SER A 88 0.42 -1.32 -12.85
CA SER A 88 -0.68 -0.90 -11.97
C SER A 88 -0.29 -0.97 -10.50
N MET A 89 0.32 -2.06 -10.07
CA MET A 89 0.72 -2.29 -8.67
C MET A 89 1.77 -1.30 -8.19
N MET A 90 2.79 -1.01 -9.01
CA MET A 90 3.84 -0.05 -8.61
C MET A 90 3.30 1.38 -8.53
N ILE A 91 2.41 1.77 -9.44
CA ILE A 91 1.76 3.09 -9.40
C ILE A 91 0.80 3.17 -8.20
N ALA A 92 -0.04 2.13 -8.00
CA ALA A 92 -0.94 2.06 -6.85
C ALA A 92 -0.18 2.18 -5.53
N ALA A 93 0.91 1.43 -5.36
CA ALA A 93 1.72 1.47 -4.15
C ALA A 93 2.30 2.86 -3.86
N LEU A 94 2.83 3.54 -4.88
CA LEU A 94 3.35 4.90 -4.73
C LEU A 94 2.24 5.92 -4.40
N CYS A 95 1.03 5.70 -4.90
CA CYS A 95 -0.06 6.66 -4.81
C CYS A 95 -1.11 6.35 -3.72
N HIS A 96 -1.06 5.20 -3.03
CA HIS A 96 -2.19 4.75 -2.20
C HIS A 96 -2.58 5.72 -1.07
N ASP A 97 -1.61 6.50 -0.56
CA ASP A 97 -1.78 7.45 0.55
C ASP A 97 -1.53 8.92 0.18
N ILE A 98 -1.49 9.26 -1.11
CA ILE A 98 -1.37 10.67 -1.51
C ILE A 98 -2.59 11.46 -1.02
N GLY A 99 -2.34 12.65 -0.48
CA GLY A 99 -3.37 13.49 0.12
C GLY A 99 -3.79 13.07 1.53
N HIS A 100 -3.18 12.04 2.14
CA HIS A 100 -3.52 11.62 3.50
C HIS A 100 -3.22 12.75 4.52
N PRO A 101 -4.19 13.21 5.32
CA PRO A 101 -4.05 14.38 6.19
C PRO A 101 -3.49 14.06 7.58
N GLY A 102 -3.04 12.83 7.80
CA GLY A 102 -2.62 12.34 9.11
C GLY A 102 -3.80 12.06 10.06
N LEU A 103 -5.02 11.98 9.50
CA LEU A 103 -6.28 11.82 10.22
C LEU A 103 -7.17 10.82 9.49
N ASN A 104 -7.41 9.68 10.11
CA ASN A 104 -8.03 8.52 9.46
C ASN A 104 -9.51 8.73 9.08
N ASN A 105 -10.10 7.75 8.38
CA ASN A 105 -11.50 7.79 7.93
C ASN A 105 -12.51 8.03 9.08
N VAL A 106 -12.26 7.55 10.30
CA VAL A 106 -13.15 7.78 11.45
C VAL A 106 -13.19 9.28 11.81
N TYR A 107 -12.03 9.95 11.83
CA TYR A 107 -11.97 11.40 12.02
C TYR A 107 -12.73 12.13 10.90
N GLN A 108 -12.47 11.77 9.63
CA GLN A 108 -13.11 12.45 8.49
C GLN A 108 -14.64 12.45 8.61
N VAL A 109 -15.22 11.30 8.98
CA VAL A 109 -16.66 11.11 9.15
C VAL A 109 -17.18 11.87 10.37
N ASN A 110 -16.51 11.76 11.52
CA ASN A 110 -16.93 12.42 12.77
C ASN A 110 -16.88 13.96 12.64
N ALA A 111 -15.83 14.48 12.03
CA ALA A 111 -15.63 15.91 11.76
C ALA A 111 -16.48 16.42 10.58
N ARG A 112 -17.14 15.53 9.82
CA ARG A 112 -17.96 15.85 8.64
C ARG A 112 -17.20 16.69 7.61
N THR A 113 -15.95 16.32 7.35
CA THR A 113 -15.09 17.04 6.41
C THR A 113 -15.68 17.05 5.00
N GLU A 114 -15.21 17.97 4.16
CA GLU A 114 -15.66 18.05 2.77
C GLU A 114 -15.41 16.73 2.01
N LEU A 115 -14.29 16.06 2.29
CA LEU A 115 -13.99 14.74 1.72
C LEU A 115 -15.01 13.69 2.18
N ALA A 116 -15.35 13.65 3.48
CA ALA A 116 -16.33 12.71 4.00
C ALA A 116 -17.70 12.90 3.35
N GLN A 117 -18.10 14.15 3.11
CA GLN A 117 -19.33 14.47 2.37
C GLN A 117 -19.23 14.06 0.90
N ARG A 118 -18.12 14.36 0.23
CA ARG A 118 -17.88 14.04 -1.19
C ARG A 118 -17.95 12.54 -1.47
N TYR A 119 -17.39 11.72 -0.58
CA TYR A 119 -17.34 10.26 -0.74
C TYR A 119 -18.37 9.52 0.12
N GLU A 120 -19.38 10.24 0.62
CA GLU A 120 -20.52 9.67 1.35
C GLU A 120 -20.09 8.76 2.52
N ASN A 121 -19.00 9.11 3.19
CA ASN A 121 -18.39 8.37 4.30
C ASN A 121 -17.83 6.97 3.94
N ILE A 122 -17.63 6.65 2.66
CA ILE A 122 -17.17 5.32 2.22
C ILE A 122 -15.73 5.40 1.68
N SER A 123 -14.76 4.81 2.40
CA SER A 123 -13.34 4.80 2.01
C SER A 123 -12.87 6.21 1.60
N VAL A 124 -13.09 7.17 2.49
CA VAL A 124 -13.01 8.60 2.17
C VAL A 124 -11.61 8.95 1.68
N LEU A 125 -10.59 8.51 2.40
CA LEU A 125 -9.20 8.80 2.09
C LEU A 125 -8.71 8.00 0.88
N GLU A 126 -9.04 6.71 0.80
CA GLU A 126 -8.54 5.85 -0.28
C GLU A 126 -9.15 6.25 -1.63
N ARG A 127 -10.43 6.68 -1.66
CA ARG A 127 -11.05 7.26 -2.85
C ARG A 127 -10.46 8.62 -3.22
N TYR A 128 -10.05 9.41 -2.23
CA TYR A 128 -9.35 10.67 -2.49
C TYR A 128 -7.97 10.42 -3.10
N SER A 129 -7.18 9.49 -2.57
CA SER A 129 -5.92 9.04 -3.15
C SER A 129 -6.11 8.54 -4.58
N CYS A 130 -7.20 7.82 -4.86
CA CYS A 130 -7.55 7.38 -6.23
C CYS A 130 -7.78 8.53 -7.20
N ASP A 131 -8.54 9.56 -6.80
CA ASP A 131 -8.80 10.73 -7.64
C ASP A 131 -7.50 11.48 -7.94
N LEU A 132 -6.68 11.71 -6.91
CA LEU A 132 -5.35 12.32 -7.07
C LEU A 132 -4.43 11.47 -7.98
N ALA A 133 -4.46 10.15 -7.85
CA ALA A 133 -3.61 9.26 -8.65
C ALA A 133 -3.98 9.35 -10.14
N LYS A 134 -5.27 9.40 -10.45
CA LYS A 134 -5.79 9.61 -11.81
C LYS A 134 -5.38 10.96 -12.37
N GLU A 135 -5.52 12.03 -11.60
CA GLU A 135 -5.09 13.38 -12.00
C GLU A 135 -3.60 13.40 -12.36
N LEU A 136 -2.75 12.72 -11.59
CA LEU A 136 -1.32 12.60 -11.87
C LEU A 136 -1.03 11.75 -13.12
N LEU A 137 -1.76 10.65 -13.31
CA LEU A 137 -1.61 9.82 -14.52
C LEU A 137 -1.97 10.59 -15.79
N GLU A 138 -3.05 11.36 -15.76
CA GLU A 138 -3.49 12.22 -16.87
C GLU A 138 -2.48 13.35 -17.12
N LYS A 139 -2.04 14.05 -16.06
CA LYS A 139 -1.07 15.16 -16.14
C LYS A 139 0.23 14.73 -16.83
N HIS A 140 0.74 13.54 -16.52
CA HIS A 140 2.03 13.06 -17.01
C HIS A 140 1.94 12.18 -18.26
N ASP A 141 0.72 11.84 -18.70
CA ASP A 141 0.46 11.01 -19.88
C ASP A 141 1.25 9.68 -19.85
N LEU A 142 1.42 9.11 -18.64
CA LEU A 142 2.31 7.97 -18.40
C LEU A 142 1.87 6.71 -19.15
N LEU A 143 0.56 6.55 -19.32
CA LEU A 143 -0.05 5.35 -19.89
C LEU A 143 -0.34 5.45 -21.39
N ARG A 144 0.10 6.52 -22.07
CA ARG A 144 -0.13 6.73 -23.52
C ARG A 144 0.32 5.56 -24.42
N TRP A 145 1.27 4.77 -23.93
CA TRP A 145 1.83 3.61 -24.61
C TRP A 145 1.04 2.32 -24.35
N ILE A 146 -0.08 2.38 -23.62
CA ILE A 146 -0.95 1.27 -23.23
C ILE A 146 -2.37 1.53 -23.80
N PRO A 147 -2.58 1.46 -25.13
CA PRO A 147 -3.75 2.07 -25.77
C PRO A 147 -5.05 1.29 -25.55
N GLN A 148 -4.98 -0.03 -25.35
CA GLN A 148 -6.17 -0.89 -25.25
C GLN A 148 -6.62 -1.18 -23.81
N SER A 149 -5.85 -0.74 -22.80
CA SER A 149 -6.06 -1.13 -21.40
C SER A 149 -6.01 0.04 -20.42
N PHE A 150 -6.02 1.29 -20.88
CA PHE A 150 -5.95 2.50 -20.02
C PHE A 150 -7.06 2.51 -18.95
N ALA A 151 -8.32 2.51 -19.38
CA ALA A 151 -9.46 2.57 -18.46
C ALA A 151 -9.53 1.33 -17.54
N GLU A 152 -9.12 0.15 -18.03
CA GLU A 152 -9.05 -1.05 -17.21
C GLU A 152 -7.95 -0.94 -16.14
N LEU A 153 -6.77 -0.42 -16.50
CA LEU A 153 -5.65 -0.23 -15.59
C LEU A 153 -5.99 0.81 -14.53
N GLU A 154 -6.57 1.96 -14.91
CA GLU A 154 -7.03 2.97 -13.94
C GLU A 154 -8.09 2.40 -12.99
N THR A 155 -9.06 1.65 -13.52
CA THR A 155 -10.11 1.03 -12.70
C THR A 155 -9.49 0.05 -11.70
N ARG A 156 -8.59 -0.83 -12.16
CA ARG A 156 -7.92 -1.83 -11.33
C ARG A 156 -7.02 -1.17 -10.29
N MET A 157 -6.26 -0.14 -10.66
CA MET A 157 -5.41 0.63 -9.75
C MET A 157 -6.25 1.25 -8.64
N CYS A 158 -7.35 1.92 -8.97
CA CYS A 158 -8.22 2.54 -7.97
C CYS A 158 -8.92 1.50 -7.10
N GLU A 159 -9.36 0.37 -7.67
CA GLU A 159 -9.92 -0.73 -6.89
C GLU A 159 -8.88 -1.24 -5.87
N THR A 160 -7.65 -1.49 -6.30
CA THR A 160 -6.55 -1.95 -5.43
C THR A 160 -6.19 -0.93 -4.34
N ILE A 161 -6.19 0.37 -4.64
CA ILE A 161 -6.01 1.43 -3.61
C ILE A 161 -7.20 1.45 -2.64
N VAL A 162 -8.44 1.36 -3.10
CA VAL A 162 -9.61 1.34 -2.19
C VAL A 162 -9.56 0.16 -1.22
N TYR A 163 -8.99 -0.97 -1.65
CA TYR A 163 -8.82 -2.15 -0.81
C TYR A 163 -7.73 -2.02 0.27
N THR A 164 -6.95 -0.93 0.33
CA THR A 164 -6.07 -0.65 1.48
C THR A 164 -6.85 -0.14 2.71
N ASP A 165 -8.11 0.26 2.54
CA ASP A 165 -9.00 0.57 3.67
C ASP A 165 -9.12 -0.67 4.57
N MET A 166 -8.64 -0.56 5.81
CA MET A 166 -8.61 -1.66 6.79
C MET A 166 -9.98 -2.30 7.06
N LYS A 167 -11.10 -1.66 6.71
CA LYS A 167 -12.42 -2.31 6.79
C LYS A 167 -12.54 -3.55 5.89
N PHE A 168 -11.78 -3.62 4.79
CA PHE A 168 -11.80 -4.75 3.86
C PHE A 168 -10.83 -5.87 4.26
N HIS A 169 -10.07 -5.71 5.35
CA HIS A 169 -9.04 -6.68 5.76
C HIS A 169 -9.58 -8.11 5.84
N PHE A 170 -10.73 -8.32 6.48
CA PHE A 170 -11.33 -9.66 6.61
C PHE A 170 -11.94 -10.19 5.30
N GLU A 171 -12.46 -9.29 4.44
CA GLU A 171 -12.93 -9.67 3.10
C GLU A 171 -11.76 -10.18 2.26
N LEU A 172 -10.64 -9.46 2.26
CA LEU A 172 -9.42 -9.84 1.55
C LEU A 172 -8.84 -11.16 2.10
N LEU A 173 -8.90 -11.38 3.41
CA LEU A 173 -8.48 -12.64 4.03
C LEU A 173 -9.34 -13.83 3.56
N GLU A 174 -10.66 -13.63 3.45
CA GLU A 174 -11.54 -14.66 2.89
C GLU A 174 -11.21 -14.95 1.42
N GLN A 175 -11.02 -13.89 0.61
CA GLN A 175 -10.64 -14.02 -0.80
C GLN A 175 -9.29 -14.72 -0.97
N LEU A 176 -8.32 -14.46 -0.07
CA LEU A 176 -7.03 -15.14 -0.03
C LEU A 176 -7.19 -16.65 0.19
N HIS A 177 -8.00 -17.06 1.17
CA HIS A 177 -8.29 -18.49 1.40
C HIS A 177 -9.00 -19.13 0.20
N GLN A 178 -9.89 -18.40 -0.47
CA GLN A 178 -10.56 -18.87 -1.68
C GLN A 178 -9.56 -19.08 -2.84
N LEU A 179 -8.60 -18.16 -3.04
CA LEU A 179 -7.54 -18.33 -4.05
C LEU A 179 -6.70 -19.59 -3.80
N HIS A 180 -6.35 -19.85 -2.54
CA HIS A 180 -5.65 -21.08 -2.16
C HIS A 180 -6.51 -22.34 -2.41
N GLY A 181 -7.78 -22.31 -1.97
CA GLY A 181 -8.72 -23.43 -2.11
C GLY A 181 -9.13 -23.75 -3.56
N CYS A 182 -9.06 -22.77 -4.46
CA CYS A 182 -9.28 -22.99 -5.90
C CYS A 182 -8.19 -23.82 -6.58
N SER A 183 -7.20 -24.33 -5.83
CA SER A 183 -6.12 -25.16 -6.35
C SER A 183 -5.46 -24.43 -7.51
N ILE A 184 -4.64 -23.42 -7.20
CA ILE A 184 -3.61 -22.95 -8.14
C ILE A 184 -2.63 -24.11 -8.33
N THR A 185 -3.09 -25.08 -9.10
CA THR A 185 -2.47 -26.35 -9.48
C THR A 185 -1.73 -26.22 -10.79
N ALA A 186 -1.85 -25.05 -11.43
CA ALA A 186 -1.01 -24.66 -12.54
C ALA A 186 0.41 -24.45 -12.02
N ALA A 187 1.38 -25.04 -12.71
CA ALA A 187 2.78 -24.66 -12.55
C ALA A 187 2.91 -23.12 -12.66
N PRO A 188 3.91 -22.49 -12.02
CA PRO A 188 4.14 -21.05 -12.07
C PRO A 188 4.66 -20.64 -13.45
N THR A 189 3.84 -20.80 -14.49
CA THR A 189 4.20 -20.52 -15.89
C THR A 189 3.20 -19.59 -16.55
N ASP A 190 1.92 -19.61 -16.15
CA ASP A 190 0.87 -18.86 -16.81
C ASP A 190 0.21 -17.80 -15.90
N PRO A 191 -0.18 -16.64 -16.44
CA PRO A 191 -0.96 -15.64 -15.73
C PRO A 191 -2.30 -16.21 -15.25
N LEU A 192 -2.72 -15.82 -14.04
CA LEU A 192 -4.04 -16.17 -13.53
C LEU A 192 -5.15 -15.50 -14.39
N PRO A 193 -6.39 -16.01 -14.36
CA PRO A 193 -7.57 -15.31 -14.85
C PRO A 193 -7.68 -13.87 -14.35
N SER A 194 -8.19 -12.95 -15.17
CA SER A 194 -8.20 -11.50 -14.88
C SER A 194 -8.76 -11.14 -13.50
N ARG A 195 -9.90 -11.74 -13.13
CA ARG A 195 -10.52 -11.53 -11.81
C ARG A 195 -9.62 -11.97 -10.65
N GLN A 196 -8.96 -13.12 -10.77
CA GLN A 196 -8.06 -13.63 -9.74
C GLN A 196 -6.81 -12.76 -9.62
N ARG A 197 -6.31 -12.21 -10.75
CA ARG A 197 -5.20 -11.24 -10.72
C ARG A 197 -5.60 -9.95 -9.99
N SER A 198 -6.78 -9.39 -10.24
CA SER A 198 -7.25 -8.19 -9.53
C SER A 198 -7.36 -8.42 -8.03
N ILE A 199 -7.96 -9.55 -7.60
CA ILE A 199 -8.02 -9.94 -6.19
C ILE A 199 -6.61 -10.08 -5.60
N LEU A 200 -5.71 -10.77 -6.29
CA LEU A 200 -4.33 -10.94 -5.85
C LEU A 200 -3.59 -9.59 -5.73
N CYS A 201 -3.81 -8.67 -6.66
CA CYS A 201 -3.24 -7.31 -6.60
C CYS A 201 -3.69 -6.58 -5.33
N SER A 202 -4.99 -6.59 -5.03
CA SER A 202 -5.54 -5.98 -3.81
C SER A 202 -4.98 -6.63 -2.54
N ILE A 203 -4.90 -7.96 -2.50
CA ILE A 203 -4.28 -8.69 -1.37
C ILE A 203 -2.82 -8.30 -1.18
N LEU A 204 -2.03 -8.25 -2.26
CA LEU A 204 -0.60 -7.96 -2.20
C LEU A 204 -0.32 -6.51 -1.80
N LEU A 205 -1.10 -5.54 -2.29
CA LEU A 205 -0.94 -4.15 -1.88
C LEU A 205 -1.33 -3.97 -0.41
N HIS A 206 -2.47 -4.53 0.00
CA HIS A 206 -2.91 -4.48 1.41
C HIS A 206 -1.88 -5.09 2.35
N ALA A 207 -1.32 -6.25 1.99
CA ALA A 207 -0.24 -6.86 2.76
C ALA A 207 1.01 -6.01 2.84
N ALA A 208 1.39 -5.37 1.73
CA ALA A 208 2.57 -4.50 1.66
C ALA A 208 2.40 -3.26 2.53
N ASP A 209 1.22 -2.64 2.51
CA ASP A 209 0.88 -1.46 3.30
C ASP A 209 0.98 -1.73 4.81
N ILE A 210 0.46 -2.88 5.26
CA ILE A 210 0.53 -3.29 6.68
C ILE A 210 1.78 -4.15 7.01
N SER A 211 2.78 -4.19 6.11
CA SER A 211 3.91 -5.12 6.24
C SER A 211 4.91 -4.79 7.35
N ASN A 212 4.83 -3.59 7.93
CA ASN A 212 5.80 -3.10 8.90
C ASN A 212 6.01 -4.06 10.08
N THR A 213 4.93 -4.65 10.60
CA THR A 213 5.00 -5.64 11.70
C THR A 213 5.66 -6.95 11.31
N ALA A 214 5.67 -7.30 10.02
CA ALA A 214 6.25 -8.52 9.46
C ALA A 214 7.68 -8.32 8.91
N ARG A 215 8.29 -7.16 9.17
CA ARG A 215 9.67 -6.82 8.77
C ARG A 215 10.61 -6.91 9.97
N PRO A 216 11.96 -6.88 9.78
CA PRO A 216 12.90 -6.97 10.90
C PRO A 216 12.60 -5.95 12.00
N TRP A 217 12.86 -6.31 13.26
CA TRP A 217 12.51 -5.51 14.45
C TRP A 217 12.82 -4.01 14.32
N ALA A 218 13.99 -3.63 13.80
CA ALA A 218 14.37 -2.22 13.68
C ALA A 218 13.42 -1.42 12.76
N VAL A 219 12.89 -2.06 11.72
CA VAL A 219 11.89 -1.48 10.81
C VAL A 219 10.53 -1.44 11.47
N SER A 220 10.09 -2.59 12.00
CA SER A 220 8.81 -2.72 12.69
C SER A 220 8.66 -1.67 13.79
N LYS A 221 9.66 -1.58 14.68
CA LYS A 221 9.71 -0.61 15.78
C LYS A 221 9.63 0.83 15.30
N TRP A 222 10.40 1.21 14.28
CA TRP A 222 10.43 2.59 13.81
C TRP A 222 9.07 3.01 13.25
N TRP A 223 8.47 2.18 12.40
CA TRP A 223 7.16 2.45 11.84
C TRP A 223 6.04 2.42 12.90
N SER A 224 6.14 1.54 13.90
CA SER A 224 5.24 1.54 15.06
C SER A 224 5.36 2.85 15.87
N GLU A 225 6.56 3.37 16.08
CA GLU A 225 6.75 4.67 16.75
C GLU A 225 6.15 5.81 15.93
N SER A 226 6.32 5.79 14.60
CA SER A 226 5.78 6.77 13.66
C SER A 226 4.25 6.78 13.63
N ILE A 227 3.59 5.62 13.50
CA ILE A 227 2.11 5.56 13.47
C ILE A 227 1.52 6.00 14.81
N ASN A 228 2.14 5.61 15.93
CA ASN A 228 1.68 6.03 17.26
C ASN A 228 1.82 7.55 17.46
N ALA A 229 2.84 8.20 16.88
CA ALA A 229 2.95 9.66 16.89
C ALA A 229 1.79 10.31 16.13
N GLU A 230 1.44 9.77 14.96
CA GLU A 230 0.33 10.28 14.17
C GLU A 230 -1.04 10.08 14.85
N PHE A 231 -1.28 8.90 15.43
CA PHE A 231 -2.48 8.62 16.21
C PHE A 231 -2.63 9.52 17.44
N ARG A 232 -1.53 9.86 18.12
CA ARG A 232 -1.55 10.86 19.20
C ARG A 232 -1.95 12.25 18.69
N HIS A 233 -1.47 12.67 17.54
CA HIS A 233 -1.89 13.94 16.96
C HIS A 233 -3.38 13.95 16.65
N GLN A 234 -3.92 12.86 16.09
CA GLN A 234 -5.35 12.73 15.85
C GLN A 234 -6.16 12.78 17.16
N SER A 235 -5.79 12.04 18.19
CA SER A 235 -6.57 11.99 19.44
C SER A 235 -6.57 13.32 20.20
N ILE A 236 -5.46 14.06 20.17
CA ILE A 236 -5.41 15.44 20.69
C ILE A 236 -6.39 16.33 19.93
N ARG A 237 -6.35 16.28 18.60
CA ARG A 237 -7.22 17.10 17.75
C ARG A 237 -8.70 16.78 17.95
N GLU A 238 -9.06 15.50 18.04
CA GLU A 238 -10.43 15.06 18.34
C GLU A 238 -10.93 15.63 19.68
N ARG A 239 -10.08 15.66 20.72
CA ARG A 239 -10.43 16.27 22.02
C ARG A 239 -10.61 17.78 21.93
N GLU A 240 -9.70 18.48 21.26
CA GLU A 240 -9.77 19.93 21.09
C GLU A 240 -11.00 20.37 20.30
N GLU A 241 -11.42 19.58 19.31
CA GLU A 241 -12.60 19.82 18.48
C GLU A 241 -13.91 19.27 19.11
N GLY A 242 -13.83 18.58 20.26
CA GLY A 242 -14.98 18.00 20.94
C GLY A 242 -15.64 16.84 20.18
N LEU A 243 -14.86 16.11 19.38
CA LEU A 243 -15.30 14.96 18.60
C LEU A 243 -15.23 13.65 19.40
N PRO A 244 -16.02 12.62 19.03
CA PRO A 244 -15.81 11.27 19.53
C PRO A 244 -14.41 10.78 19.19
N LEU A 245 -13.71 10.23 20.19
CA LEU A 245 -12.39 9.65 20.01
C LEU A 245 -12.43 8.42 19.11
N SER A 246 -11.49 8.35 18.18
CA SER A 246 -11.31 7.18 17.33
C SER A 246 -10.90 5.95 18.17
N PRO A 247 -11.50 4.78 17.93
CA PRO A 247 -11.23 3.59 18.73
C PRO A 247 -9.74 3.24 18.77
N GLY A 248 -9.20 3.05 19.99
CA GLY A 248 -7.82 2.60 20.19
C GLY A 248 -6.73 3.64 20.00
N LEU A 249 -7.05 4.90 19.62
CA LEU A 249 -6.04 5.95 19.42
C LEU A 249 -5.67 6.73 20.71
N ASP A 250 -6.47 6.57 21.77
CA ASP A 250 -6.27 7.24 23.05
C ASP A 250 -5.67 6.31 24.11
N ARG A 251 -4.73 5.45 23.70
CA ARG A 251 -4.01 4.58 24.63
C ARG A 251 -2.92 5.38 25.36
N PRO A 252 -2.80 5.27 26.69
CA PRO A 252 -1.61 5.73 27.42
C PRO A 252 -0.33 5.17 26.79
N ASP A 253 0.79 5.88 26.92
CA ASP A 253 2.09 5.43 26.37
C ASP A 253 2.46 4.01 26.84
N GLU A 254 2.12 3.67 28.08
CA GLU A 254 2.33 2.34 28.67
C GLU A 254 1.53 1.22 27.97
N GLU A 255 0.43 1.56 27.30
CA GLU A 255 -0.48 0.63 26.61
C GLU A 255 -0.32 0.66 25.07
N GLN A 256 0.52 1.54 24.52
CA GLN A 256 0.80 1.59 23.07
C GLN A 256 1.44 0.30 22.58
N LEU A 257 2.33 -0.31 23.39
CA LEU A 257 2.92 -1.61 23.07
C LEU A 257 1.85 -2.69 22.92
N ALA A 258 0.86 -2.72 23.80
CA ALA A 258 -0.26 -3.66 23.68
C ALA A 258 -1.04 -3.43 22.38
N GLY A 259 -1.21 -2.17 21.94
CA GLY A 259 -1.86 -1.85 20.67
C GLY A 259 -1.09 -2.35 19.44
N ASN A 260 0.23 -2.23 19.47
CA ASN A 260 1.07 -2.77 18.39
C ASN A 260 1.01 -4.31 18.35
N ILE A 261 0.94 -4.97 19.51
CA ILE A 261 0.76 -6.43 19.60
C ILE A 261 -0.63 -6.83 19.07
N ASP A 262 -1.70 -6.14 19.49
CA ASP A 262 -3.05 -6.38 19.00
C ASP A 262 -3.11 -6.28 17.46
N PHE A 263 -2.42 -5.28 16.90
CA PHE A 263 -2.33 -5.09 15.45
C PHE A 263 -1.51 -6.20 14.78
N ALA A 264 -0.38 -6.64 15.37
CA ALA A 264 0.38 -7.76 14.84
C ALA A 264 -0.45 -9.06 14.81
N GLU A 265 -1.23 -9.33 15.85
CA GLU A 265 -2.17 -10.46 15.91
C GLU A 265 -3.30 -10.35 14.87
N LEU A 266 -3.78 -9.13 14.59
CA LEU A 266 -4.74 -8.88 13.51
C LEU A 266 -4.13 -9.19 12.13
N VAL A 267 -2.87 -8.80 11.90
CA VAL A 267 -2.15 -8.97 10.64
C VAL A 267 -1.70 -10.42 10.41
N ARG A 268 -1.45 -11.17 11.48
CA ARG A 268 -0.87 -12.52 11.44
C ARG A 268 -1.63 -13.53 10.56
N PRO A 269 -2.97 -13.69 10.67
CA PRO A 269 -3.72 -14.59 9.78
C PRO A 269 -3.51 -14.29 8.30
N PHE A 270 -3.33 -13.01 7.95
CA PHE A 270 -3.09 -12.57 6.57
C PHE A 270 -1.76 -13.10 6.04
N TYR A 271 -0.68 -12.97 6.83
CA TYR A 271 0.63 -13.50 6.45
C TYR A 271 0.73 -15.02 6.51
N VAL A 272 -0.07 -15.68 7.36
CA VAL A 272 -0.24 -17.13 7.33
C VAL A 272 -0.83 -17.56 5.98
N GLY A 273 -1.98 -16.99 5.59
CA GLY A 273 -2.62 -17.32 4.31
C GLY A 273 -1.72 -17.01 3.10
N LEU A 274 -0.94 -15.92 3.15
CA LEU A 274 0.02 -15.58 2.10
C LEU A 274 1.17 -16.58 2.03
N ALA A 275 1.69 -17.04 3.16
CA ALA A 275 2.77 -18.04 3.20
C ALA A 275 2.32 -19.44 2.77
N GLU A 276 1.03 -19.75 2.89
CA GLU A 276 0.42 -20.95 2.32
C GLU A 276 0.29 -20.85 0.80
N LEU A 277 -0.13 -19.69 0.29
CA LEU A 277 -0.30 -19.44 -1.15
C LEU A 277 1.04 -19.24 -1.89
N ILE A 278 1.95 -18.48 -1.31
CA ILE A 278 3.24 -18.04 -1.86
C ILE A 278 4.32 -18.37 -0.81
N PRO A 279 4.98 -19.53 -0.90
CA PRO A 279 5.95 -19.98 0.10
C PRO A 279 7.09 -19.00 0.41
N GLU A 280 7.45 -18.15 -0.54
CA GLU A 280 8.45 -17.08 -0.40
C GLU A 280 8.04 -15.98 0.60
N MET A 281 6.77 -15.95 1.02
CA MET A 281 6.27 -15.07 2.08
C MET A 281 6.58 -15.57 3.50
N ARG A 282 7.02 -16.83 3.67
CA ARG A 282 7.35 -17.40 4.99
C ARG A 282 8.31 -16.55 5.84
N PRO A 283 9.35 -15.90 5.28
CA PRO A 283 10.20 -15.03 6.08
C PRO A 283 9.43 -13.88 6.75
N PHE A 284 8.37 -13.34 6.12
CA PHE A 284 7.56 -12.26 6.70
C PHE A 284 6.80 -12.76 7.93
N LEU A 285 6.21 -13.96 7.83
CA LEU A 285 5.58 -14.62 8.96
C LEU A 285 6.57 -14.91 10.09
N GLN A 286 7.79 -15.35 9.78
CA GLN A 286 8.83 -15.61 10.78
C GLN A 286 9.26 -14.34 11.53
N ASN A 287 9.41 -13.22 10.82
CA ASN A 287 9.70 -11.93 11.44
C ASN A 287 8.52 -11.45 12.31
N LEU A 288 7.29 -11.60 11.81
CA LEU A 288 6.10 -11.26 12.58
C LEU A 288 6.01 -12.06 13.89
N ASP A 289 6.28 -13.37 13.85
CA ASP A 289 6.31 -14.23 15.04
C ASP A 289 7.50 -13.91 15.99
N SER A 290 8.55 -13.26 15.48
CA SER A 290 9.76 -12.93 16.24
C SER A 290 9.72 -11.55 16.88
N ASN A 291 8.99 -10.61 16.29
CA ASN A 291 8.81 -9.24 16.78
C ASN A 291 7.86 -9.20 17.99
#